data_AF-R4K540-F1
#
_entry.id   AF-R4K540-F1
#
_cell.length_a   1.000
_cell.length_b   1.000
_cell.length_c   1.000
_cell.angle_alpha   90.00
_cell.angle_beta   90.00
_cell.angle_gamma   90.00
#
_symmetry.space_group_name_H-M   'P 1'
#
loop_
_entity.id
_entity.type
_entity.pdbx_description
1 polymer ?
#
loop_
_entity_poly.entity_id
_entity_poly.type
_entity_poly.pdbx_seq_one_letter_code
_entity_poly.pdbx_strand_id
1 'polypeptide(L)'
;MKRVMIYNYDSFDNFYINAKEKCLKDGEGIPAFSTELPPPNDIPDGFIAVFNTKKNQWEIVKDEFWHVSIEEINYYTGSDTHGIPMLPTLKINQFPNFKCIPQLFNSGRFSMYFISRIDTINEITKQIYAEHYRFQNSTNGITTTEPTKYKNNIEFVVYLIRKSIDELITLTYCLLYYEEMLSTKKLKITSIGDLLDSRNDKITKLIKDYINYDTHSEFLEIINSIHNSMKHDIFSSETVTIFGESYPTIITLQANWGNLNKIKYHNHSYGQIILGFSNFLLDLFANSIKEPEN
;
A
#
# COMPACT_ATOMS: atom_id res chain seq x y z
N MET A 1 0.11 -30.37 -27.85
CA MET A 1 0.56 -29.77 -26.57
C MET A 1 1.85 -30.44 -26.13
N LYS A 2 2.94 -29.69 -26.11
CA LYS A 2 4.29 -30.15 -25.75
C LYS A 2 4.65 -29.57 -24.38
N ARG A 3 5.12 -30.39 -23.44
CA ARG A 3 5.75 -29.91 -22.21
C ARG A 3 7.22 -29.65 -22.48
N VAL A 4 7.68 -28.46 -22.13
CA VAL A 4 9.07 -28.04 -22.32
C VAL A 4 9.56 -27.32 -21.07
N MET A 5 10.82 -27.58 -20.72
CA MET A 5 11.52 -26.76 -19.73
C MET A 5 12.00 -25.49 -20.41
N ILE A 6 11.65 -24.35 -19.82
CA ILE A 6 12.02 -23.03 -20.34
C ILE A 6 12.89 -22.33 -19.30
N TYR A 7 14.03 -21.84 -19.74
CA TYR A 7 15.00 -21.09 -18.96
C TYR A 7 14.82 -19.61 -19.27
N ASN A 8 14.41 -18.83 -18.27
CA ASN A 8 14.17 -17.40 -18.40
C ASN A 8 15.44 -16.63 -18.07
N TYR A 9 15.68 -15.57 -18.83
CA TYR A 9 16.79 -14.66 -18.61
C TYR A 9 16.30 -13.22 -18.53
N ASP A 10 17.10 -12.36 -17.91
CA ASP A 10 16.80 -10.94 -17.77
C ASP A 10 16.62 -10.26 -19.12
N SER A 11 15.63 -9.37 -19.25
CA SER A 11 15.29 -8.77 -20.54
C SER A 11 16.32 -7.75 -21.04
N PHE A 12 17.14 -7.20 -20.15
CA PHE A 12 18.18 -6.22 -20.47
C PHE A 12 19.56 -6.86 -20.53
N ASP A 13 19.96 -7.51 -19.44
CA ASP A 13 21.31 -8.03 -19.25
C ASP A 13 21.45 -9.50 -19.64
N ASN A 14 20.32 -10.20 -19.89
CA ASN A 14 20.25 -11.60 -20.31
C ASN A 14 20.88 -12.60 -19.34
N PHE A 15 21.15 -12.23 -18.10
CA PHE A 15 21.58 -13.20 -17.10
C PHE A 15 20.43 -14.16 -16.74
N TYR A 16 20.78 -15.40 -16.39
CA TYR A 16 19.83 -16.43 -16.02
C TYR A 16 19.05 -16.06 -14.75
N ILE A 17 17.72 -16.20 -14.79
CA ILE A 17 16.83 -15.91 -13.64
C ILE A 17 16.31 -17.21 -13.02
N ASN A 18 15.61 -18.04 -13.80
CA ASN A 18 15.01 -19.28 -13.31
C ASN A 18 14.62 -20.23 -14.46
N ALA A 19 14.24 -21.45 -14.10
CA ALA A 19 13.65 -22.44 -15.01
C ALA A 19 12.21 -22.74 -14.59
N LYS A 20 11.33 -22.95 -15.57
CA LYS A 20 9.95 -23.40 -15.33
C LYS A 20 9.47 -24.33 -16.43
N GLU A 21 8.67 -25.32 -16.07
CA GLU A 21 7.98 -26.16 -17.04
C GLU A 21 6.80 -25.38 -17.63
N LYS A 22 6.63 -25.43 -18.96
CA LYS A 22 5.49 -24.83 -19.65
C LYS A 22 4.88 -25.80 -20.65
N CYS A 23 3.55 -25.85 -20.69
CA CYS A 23 2.79 -26.52 -21.73
C CYS A 23 2.57 -25.56 -22.91
N LEU A 24 3.20 -25.82 -24.05
CA LEU A 24 3.01 -25.04 -25.28
C LEU A 24 1.98 -25.71 -26.19
N LYS A 25 1.10 -24.92 -26.80
CA LYS A 25 0.21 -25.37 -27.87
C LYS A 25 0.99 -25.52 -29.18
N ASP A 26 0.46 -26.32 -30.10
CA ASP A 26 1.13 -26.56 -31.38
C ASP A 26 1.15 -25.25 -32.20
N GLY A 27 2.35 -24.79 -32.59
CA GLY A 27 2.58 -23.50 -33.25
C GLY A 27 2.80 -22.31 -32.31
N GLU A 28 2.71 -22.49 -30.99
CA GLU A 28 3.03 -21.44 -30.01
C GLU A 28 4.55 -21.34 -29.81
N GLY A 29 5.11 -20.14 -29.97
CA GLY A 29 6.52 -19.86 -29.66
C GLY A 29 6.81 -19.87 -28.16
N ILE A 30 8.09 -19.98 -27.80
CA ILE A 30 8.51 -19.78 -26.40
C ILE A 30 8.29 -18.32 -25.99
N PRO A 31 8.06 -18.04 -24.69
CA PRO A 31 7.97 -16.67 -24.19
C PRO A 31 9.18 -15.82 -24.60
N ALA A 32 8.98 -14.51 -24.72
CA ALA A 32 10.09 -13.58 -24.87
C ALA A 32 11.06 -13.72 -23.68
N PHE A 33 12.34 -13.44 -23.94
CA PHE A 33 13.42 -13.52 -22.94
C PHE A 33 13.55 -14.89 -22.28
N SER A 34 13.40 -15.94 -23.09
CA SER A 34 13.52 -17.31 -22.64
C SER A 34 14.11 -18.22 -23.71
N THR A 35 14.65 -19.35 -23.30
CA THR A 35 15.26 -20.36 -24.17
C THR A 35 14.95 -21.77 -23.69
N GLU A 36 14.93 -22.75 -24.61
CA GLU A 36 14.89 -24.18 -24.25
C GLU A 36 16.29 -24.72 -23.87
N LEU A 37 17.36 -23.95 -24.13
CA LEU A 37 18.73 -24.35 -23.81
C LEU A 37 19.00 -24.17 -22.31
N PRO A 38 19.44 -25.20 -21.58
CA PRO A 38 19.79 -25.08 -20.17
C PRO A 38 21.05 -24.20 -19.98
N PRO A 39 21.11 -23.39 -18.91
CA PRO A 39 22.35 -22.75 -18.52
C PRO A 39 23.40 -23.80 -18.10
N PRO A 40 24.70 -23.47 -18.10
CA PRO A 40 25.74 -24.34 -17.59
C PRO A 40 25.48 -24.72 -16.12
N ASN A 41 25.72 -25.98 -15.76
CA ASN A 41 25.48 -26.47 -14.39
C ASN A 41 26.57 -26.02 -13.40
N ASP A 42 27.81 -25.85 -13.87
CA ASP A 42 28.97 -25.51 -13.04
C ASP A 42 29.38 -24.06 -13.27
N ILE A 43 28.73 -23.13 -12.56
CA ILE A 43 29.05 -21.70 -12.58
C ILE A 43 29.94 -21.38 -11.36
N PRO A 44 31.18 -20.89 -11.56
CA PRO A 44 32.04 -20.52 -10.44
C PRO A 44 31.47 -19.36 -9.60
N ASP A 45 31.85 -19.28 -8.32
CA ASP A 45 31.48 -18.17 -7.46
C ASP A 45 31.92 -16.82 -8.04
N GLY A 46 31.02 -15.83 -8.03
CA GLY A 46 31.26 -14.51 -8.62
C GLY A 46 31.12 -14.47 -10.15
N PHE A 47 30.60 -15.52 -10.78
CA PHE A 47 30.22 -15.56 -12.19
C PHE A 47 28.73 -15.87 -12.34
N ILE A 48 28.17 -15.52 -13.50
CA ILE A 48 26.77 -15.74 -13.85
C ILE A 48 26.64 -16.14 -15.32
N ALA A 49 25.63 -16.95 -15.63
CA ALA A 49 25.33 -17.36 -16.99
C ALA A 49 24.49 -16.27 -17.70
N VAL A 50 24.97 -15.80 -18.85
CA VAL A 50 24.30 -14.80 -19.69
C VAL A 50 23.97 -15.39 -21.04
N PHE A 51 22.72 -15.24 -21.48
CA PHE A 51 22.28 -15.78 -22.76
C PHE A 51 22.64 -14.84 -23.92
N ASN A 52 23.52 -15.31 -24.80
CA ASN A 52 23.90 -14.59 -26.00
C ASN A 52 22.86 -14.87 -27.10
N THR A 53 21.89 -13.99 -27.26
CA THR A 53 20.80 -14.13 -28.24
C THR A 53 21.28 -14.21 -29.69
N LYS A 54 22.43 -13.61 -30.03
CA LYS A 54 22.99 -13.66 -31.39
C LYS A 54 23.65 -15.00 -31.71
N LYS A 55 24.31 -15.61 -30.71
CA LYS A 55 24.98 -16.91 -30.86
C LYS A 55 24.09 -18.08 -30.44
N ASN A 56 22.93 -17.80 -29.84
CA ASN A 56 22.00 -18.77 -29.30
C ASN A 56 22.67 -19.75 -28.30
N GLN A 57 23.44 -19.20 -27.35
CA GLN A 57 24.17 -19.99 -26.36
C GLN A 57 24.34 -19.23 -25.03
N TRP A 58 24.62 -19.96 -23.95
CA TRP A 58 25.01 -19.38 -22.68
C TRP A 58 26.50 -19.10 -22.62
N GLU A 59 26.86 -17.94 -22.06
CA GLU A 59 28.23 -17.53 -21.81
C GLU A 59 28.37 -17.28 -20.30
N ILE A 60 29.44 -17.80 -19.69
CA ILE A 60 29.73 -17.53 -18.28
C ILE A 60 30.57 -16.26 -18.21
N VAL A 61 30.08 -15.26 -17.51
CA VAL A 61 30.75 -13.96 -17.35
C VAL A 61 30.86 -13.62 -15.87
N LYS A 62 31.80 -12.74 -15.52
CA LYS A 62 31.93 -12.25 -14.15
C LYS A 62 30.65 -11.51 -13.76
N ASP A 63 30.13 -11.78 -12.58
CA ASP A 63 28.91 -11.14 -12.09
C ASP A 63 29.22 -9.74 -11.57
N GLU A 64 29.03 -8.75 -12.44
CA GLU A 64 29.13 -7.32 -12.14
C GLU A 64 27.80 -6.61 -12.42
N PHE A 65 26.71 -7.38 -12.57
CA PHE A 65 25.40 -6.85 -12.88
C PHE A 65 24.78 -6.20 -11.65
N TRP A 66 23.82 -5.30 -11.93
CA TRP A 66 23.10 -4.63 -10.88
C TRP A 66 21.97 -5.52 -10.35
N HIS A 67 22.14 -6.02 -9.14
CA HIS A 67 21.13 -6.83 -8.45
C HIS A 67 20.33 -5.98 -7.45
N VAL A 68 19.04 -5.83 -7.71
CA VAL A 68 18.13 -5.08 -6.83
C VAL A 68 17.68 -5.96 -5.66
N SER A 69 17.86 -5.47 -4.43
CA SER A 69 17.32 -6.13 -3.22
C SER A 69 15.85 -5.78 -3.05
N ILE A 70 14.97 -6.79 -3.04
CA ILE A 70 13.53 -6.61 -2.81
C ILE A 70 13.17 -7.14 -1.42
N GLU A 71 12.57 -6.28 -0.59
CA GLU A 71 12.05 -6.62 0.73
C GLU A 71 10.52 -6.59 0.69
N GLU A 72 9.87 -7.73 0.85
CA GLU A 72 8.41 -7.80 0.92
C GLU A 72 7.89 -7.36 2.29
N ILE A 73 6.89 -6.47 2.28
CA ILE A 73 6.25 -5.95 3.49
C ILE A 73 4.76 -6.30 3.45
N ASN A 74 4.29 -6.88 4.55
CA ASN A 74 2.90 -7.25 4.79
C ASN A 74 2.41 -6.58 6.09
N TYR A 75 1.09 -6.48 6.27
CA TYR A 75 0.47 -5.95 7.48
C TYR A 75 -0.68 -6.85 7.91
N TYR A 76 -0.75 -7.19 9.19
CA TYR A 76 -1.79 -8.03 9.77
C TYR A 76 -2.26 -7.43 11.09
N THR A 77 -3.56 -7.25 11.25
CA THR A 77 -4.18 -6.64 12.44
C THR A 77 -4.20 -7.56 13.65
N GLY A 78 -3.75 -8.81 13.52
CA GLY A 78 -3.92 -9.85 14.54
C GLY A 78 -5.29 -10.55 14.48
N SER A 79 -6.12 -10.23 13.48
CA SER A 79 -7.45 -10.81 13.31
C SER A 79 -7.78 -11.11 11.85
N ASP A 80 -8.50 -12.21 11.64
CA ASP A 80 -8.90 -12.63 10.30
C ASP A 80 -10.05 -11.77 9.76
N THR A 81 -10.00 -11.51 8.45
CA THR A 81 -11.09 -10.86 7.73
C THR A 81 -12.19 -11.87 7.42
N HIS A 82 -13.36 -11.70 8.02
CA HIS A 82 -14.55 -12.48 7.66
C HIS A 82 -15.46 -11.67 6.73
N GLY A 83 -15.58 -12.11 5.47
CA GLY A 83 -16.38 -11.42 4.46
C GLY A 83 -15.76 -10.11 3.98
N ILE A 84 -16.60 -9.20 3.48
CA ILE A 84 -16.17 -7.86 3.05
C ILE A 84 -15.99 -6.98 4.30
N PRO A 85 -14.77 -6.52 4.62
CA PRO A 85 -14.54 -5.67 5.78
C PRO A 85 -15.16 -4.30 5.58
N MET A 86 -15.72 -3.75 6.65
CA MET A 86 -16.43 -2.49 6.65
C MET A 86 -15.93 -1.61 7.78
N LEU A 87 -15.80 -0.32 7.50
CA LEU A 87 -15.57 0.72 8.51
C LEU A 87 -16.84 0.92 9.35
N PRO A 88 -16.70 1.35 10.62
CA PRO A 88 -17.83 1.50 11.53
C PRO A 88 -18.79 2.59 11.05
N THR A 89 -20.08 2.39 11.33
CA THR A 89 -21.07 3.47 11.17
C THR A 89 -20.87 4.51 12.25
N LEU A 90 -20.47 5.72 11.85
CA LEU A 90 -20.26 6.85 12.75
C LEU A 90 -21.49 7.74 12.82
N LYS A 91 -21.79 8.23 14.01
CA LYS A 91 -22.85 9.21 14.28
C LYS A 91 -22.22 10.52 14.73
N ILE A 92 -22.89 11.63 14.41
CA ILE A 92 -22.39 12.98 14.73
C ILE A 92 -22.09 13.13 16.23
N ASN A 93 -22.91 12.55 17.10
CA ASN A 93 -22.74 12.61 18.55
C ASN A 93 -21.60 11.76 19.12
N GLN A 94 -20.89 10.98 18.29
CA GLN A 94 -19.70 10.22 18.69
C GLN A 94 -18.40 11.00 18.44
N PHE A 95 -18.46 12.12 17.72
CA PHE A 95 -17.26 12.91 17.45
C PHE A 95 -16.83 13.66 18.72
N PRO A 96 -15.51 13.78 18.97
CA PRO A 96 -15.01 14.67 20.01
C PRO A 96 -15.53 16.09 19.78
N ASN A 97 -15.62 16.87 20.85
CA ASN A 97 -15.90 18.31 20.80
C ASN A 97 -14.69 19.09 20.23
N PHE A 98 -14.32 18.81 18.98
CA PHE A 98 -13.24 19.47 18.28
C PHE A 98 -13.48 20.97 18.22
N LYS A 99 -12.43 21.72 18.55
CA LYS A 99 -12.48 23.18 18.57
C LYS A 99 -12.60 23.73 17.14
N CYS A 100 -13.52 24.66 16.94
CA CYS A 100 -13.63 25.40 15.69
C CYS A 100 -12.44 26.36 15.54
N ILE A 101 -11.96 26.58 14.31
CA ILE A 101 -10.98 27.65 14.05
C ILE A 101 -11.77 28.88 13.60
N PRO A 102 -11.68 30.02 14.31
CA PRO A 102 -12.45 31.21 13.98
C PRO A 102 -12.31 31.57 12.49
N GLN A 103 -13.46 31.77 11.84
CA GLN A 103 -13.58 32.16 10.42
C GLN A 103 -13.12 31.12 9.38
N LEU A 104 -12.54 29.99 9.78
CA LEU A 104 -11.91 29.04 8.85
C LEU A 104 -12.48 27.62 8.94
N PHE A 105 -12.80 27.14 10.14
CA PHE A 105 -13.14 25.74 10.35
C PHE A 105 -14.33 25.59 11.29
N ASN A 106 -15.29 24.75 10.89
CA ASN A 106 -16.45 24.36 11.68
C ASN A 106 -16.43 22.84 11.90
N SER A 107 -16.32 22.41 13.16
CA SER A 107 -16.22 20.99 13.51
C SER A 107 -17.47 20.19 13.14
N GLY A 108 -18.67 20.77 13.27
CA GLY A 108 -19.90 20.09 12.87
C GLY A 108 -19.97 19.79 11.36
N ARG A 109 -19.55 20.73 10.50
CA ARG A 109 -19.44 20.52 9.05
C ARG A 109 -18.41 19.45 8.71
N PHE A 110 -17.28 19.47 9.42
CA PHE A 110 -16.27 18.42 9.29
C PHE A 110 -16.85 17.04 9.64
N SER A 111 -17.54 16.89 10.77
CA SER A 111 -18.09 15.60 11.18
C SER A 111 -19.05 15.04 10.14
N MET A 112 -19.94 15.86 9.57
CA MET A 112 -20.84 15.43 8.48
C MET A 112 -20.06 14.96 7.24
N TYR A 113 -19.05 15.73 6.82
CA TYR A 113 -18.24 15.38 5.65
C TYR A 113 -17.38 14.13 5.89
N PHE A 114 -16.84 13.98 7.09
CA PHE A 114 -16.06 12.81 7.49
C PHE A 114 -16.92 11.54 7.48
N ILE A 115 -18.14 11.58 8.04
CA ILE A 115 -19.09 10.45 7.99
C ILE A 115 -19.35 10.03 6.53
N SER A 116 -19.69 10.99 5.67
CA SER A 116 -19.92 10.72 4.24
C SER A 116 -18.70 10.10 3.54
N ARG A 117 -17.48 10.47 3.95
CA ARG A 117 -16.25 9.85 3.44
C ARG A 117 -16.10 8.40 3.92
N ILE A 118 -16.42 8.10 5.18
CA ILE A 118 -16.40 6.71 5.68
C ILE A 118 -17.40 5.85 4.90
N ASP A 119 -18.59 6.37 4.63
CA ASP A 119 -19.59 5.70 3.78
C ASP A 119 -19.07 5.48 2.35
N THR A 120 -18.40 6.48 1.77
CA THR A 120 -17.77 6.37 0.45
C THR A 120 -16.70 5.26 0.41
N ILE A 121 -15.82 5.19 1.42
CA ILE A 121 -14.81 4.12 1.51
C ILE A 121 -15.50 2.75 1.57
N ASN A 122 -16.58 2.63 2.33
CA ASN A 122 -17.38 1.42 2.46
C ASN A 122 -18.04 1.01 1.15
N GLU A 123 -18.58 1.96 0.38
CA GLU A 123 -19.16 1.71 -0.95
C GLU A 123 -18.11 1.21 -1.96
N ILE A 124 -16.97 1.90 -2.02
CA ILE A 124 -15.87 1.53 -2.94
C ILE A 124 -15.24 0.20 -2.54
N THR A 125 -15.15 -0.08 -1.24
CA THR A 125 -14.70 -1.39 -0.74
C THR A 125 -15.57 -2.52 -1.28
N LYS A 126 -16.90 -2.39 -1.24
CA LYS A 126 -17.80 -3.39 -1.82
C LYS A 126 -17.56 -3.57 -3.33
N GLN A 127 -17.32 -2.48 -4.05
CA GLN A 127 -17.01 -2.52 -5.48
C GLN A 127 -15.70 -3.27 -5.76
N ILE A 128 -14.63 -2.96 -5.02
CA ILE A 128 -13.32 -3.63 -5.14
C ILE A 128 -13.46 -5.15 -4.94
N TYR A 129 -14.18 -5.60 -3.91
CA TYR A 129 -14.39 -7.03 -3.68
C TYR A 129 -15.23 -7.67 -4.81
N ALA A 130 -16.28 -7.00 -5.28
CA ALA A 130 -17.10 -7.50 -6.38
C ALA A 130 -16.30 -7.62 -7.69
N GLU A 131 -15.47 -6.62 -8.00
CA GLU A 131 -14.57 -6.62 -9.17
C GLU A 131 -13.53 -7.73 -9.06
N HIS A 132 -12.91 -7.89 -7.90
CA HIS A 132 -11.91 -8.93 -7.67
C HIS A 132 -12.50 -10.34 -7.84
N TYR A 133 -13.65 -10.60 -7.21
CA TYR A 133 -14.37 -11.87 -7.38
C TYR A 133 -14.72 -12.13 -8.84
N ARG A 134 -15.15 -11.10 -9.57
CA ARG A 134 -15.41 -11.23 -11.00
C ARG A 134 -14.14 -11.57 -11.78
N PHE A 135 -13.01 -10.91 -11.50
CA PHE A 135 -11.74 -11.21 -12.17
C PHE A 135 -11.28 -12.66 -11.95
N GLN A 136 -11.46 -13.21 -10.75
CA GLN A 136 -11.12 -14.60 -10.45
C GLN A 136 -12.02 -15.61 -11.18
N ASN A 137 -13.29 -15.27 -11.38
CA ASN A 137 -14.29 -16.19 -11.94
C ASN A 137 -14.61 -15.93 -13.42
N SER A 138 -13.98 -14.95 -14.06
CA SER A 138 -14.31 -14.57 -15.43
C SER A 138 -13.78 -15.60 -16.42
N THR A 139 -14.69 -16.29 -17.11
CA THR A 139 -14.36 -17.14 -18.28
C THR A 139 -14.12 -16.30 -19.54
N ASN A 140 -14.66 -15.08 -19.57
CA ASN A 140 -14.43 -14.11 -20.63
C ASN A 140 -13.20 -13.26 -20.26
N GLY A 141 -12.31 -13.01 -21.21
CA GLY A 141 -11.09 -12.23 -20.95
C GLY A 141 -11.39 -10.88 -20.29
N ILE A 142 -10.51 -10.46 -19.38
CA ILE A 142 -10.56 -9.13 -18.75
C ILE A 142 -10.04 -8.11 -19.78
N THR A 143 -10.73 -6.98 -19.96
CA THR A 143 -10.24 -5.91 -20.84
C THR A 143 -9.01 -5.24 -20.22
N THR A 144 -8.14 -4.68 -21.06
CA THR A 144 -6.88 -4.06 -20.60
C THR A 144 -7.06 -2.90 -19.63
N THR A 145 -8.23 -2.25 -19.62
CA THR A 145 -8.49 -1.06 -18.76
C THR A 145 -9.11 -1.39 -17.40
N GLU A 146 -9.71 -2.56 -17.24
CA GLU A 146 -10.36 -2.96 -15.99
C GLU A 146 -9.38 -3.12 -14.81
N PRO A 147 -8.21 -3.78 -14.98
CA PRO A 147 -7.14 -3.82 -13.98
C PRO A 147 -6.74 -2.45 -13.46
N THR A 148 -6.59 -1.48 -14.37
CA THR A 148 -6.21 -0.11 -14.03
C THR A 148 -7.28 0.57 -13.20
N LYS A 149 -8.56 0.47 -13.59
CA LYS A 149 -9.66 1.07 -12.81
C LYS A 149 -9.74 0.48 -11.40
N TYR A 150 -9.59 -0.84 -11.29
CA TYR A 150 -9.55 -1.54 -10.01
C TYR A 150 -8.41 -1.04 -9.11
N LYS A 151 -7.20 -0.88 -9.66
CA LYS A 151 -6.05 -0.33 -8.92
C LYS A 151 -6.26 1.13 -8.54
N ASN A 152 -6.84 1.95 -9.41
CA ASN A 152 -7.17 3.34 -9.11
C ASN A 152 -8.19 3.44 -7.97
N ASN A 153 -9.17 2.54 -7.90
CA ASN A 153 -10.12 2.48 -6.79
C ASN A 153 -9.42 2.17 -5.46
N ILE A 154 -8.47 1.22 -5.47
CA ILE A 154 -7.65 0.89 -4.30
C ILE A 154 -6.81 2.09 -3.86
N GLU A 155 -6.10 2.74 -4.79
CA GLU A 155 -5.29 3.93 -4.52
C GLU A 155 -6.16 5.07 -3.96
N PHE A 156 -7.35 5.28 -4.52
CA PHE A 156 -8.28 6.29 -4.04
C PHE A 156 -8.74 6.00 -2.60
N VAL A 157 -9.02 4.74 -2.26
CA VAL A 157 -9.34 4.36 -0.87
C VAL A 157 -8.14 4.62 0.05
N VAL A 158 -6.92 4.22 -0.32
CA VAL A 158 -5.70 4.50 0.46
C VAL A 158 -5.54 5.99 0.71
N TYR A 159 -5.77 6.83 -0.33
CA TYR A 159 -5.77 8.28 -0.21
C TYR A 159 -6.84 8.78 0.78
N LEU A 160 -8.08 8.29 0.70
CA LEU A 160 -9.15 8.69 1.62
C LEU A 160 -8.86 8.29 3.06
N ILE A 161 -8.26 7.11 3.29
CA ILE A 161 -7.81 6.67 4.61
C ILE A 161 -6.73 7.62 5.13
N ARG A 162 -5.66 7.84 4.34
CA ARG A 162 -4.55 8.74 4.71
C ARG A 162 -5.07 10.14 5.07
N LYS A 163 -5.93 10.70 4.22
CA LYS A 163 -6.55 12.01 4.40
C LYS A 163 -7.38 12.09 5.67
N SER A 164 -8.14 11.04 5.97
CA SER A 164 -8.95 10.97 7.18
C SER A 164 -8.09 10.97 8.44
N ILE A 165 -7.00 10.20 8.45
CA ILE A 165 -6.08 10.17 9.59
C ILE A 165 -5.38 11.52 9.77
N ASP A 166 -4.90 12.15 8.70
CA ASP A 166 -4.25 13.47 8.77
C ASP A 166 -5.17 14.56 9.33
N GLU A 167 -6.43 14.57 8.90
CA GLU A 167 -7.42 15.50 9.44
C GLU A 167 -7.70 15.24 10.92
N LEU A 168 -7.84 13.98 11.34
CA LEU A 168 -8.04 13.63 12.74
C LEU A 168 -6.83 13.99 13.60
N ILE A 169 -5.60 13.80 13.11
CA ILE A 169 -4.37 14.23 13.78
C ILE A 169 -4.35 15.76 13.92
N THR A 170 -4.67 16.49 12.85
CA THR A 170 -4.74 17.95 12.85
C THR A 170 -5.77 18.45 13.86
N LEU A 171 -6.94 17.80 13.92
CA LEU A 171 -7.99 18.16 14.86
C LEU A 171 -7.64 17.82 16.30
N THR A 172 -6.90 16.73 16.51
CA THR A 172 -6.34 16.40 17.83
C THR A 172 -5.33 17.46 18.27
N TYR A 173 -4.47 17.94 17.37
CA TYR A 173 -3.60 19.09 17.66
C TYR A 173 -4.42 20.33 18.02
N CYS A 174 -5.45 20.67 17.23
CA CYS A 174 -6.33 21.81 17.53
C CYS A 174 -7.07 21.67 18.87
N LEU A 175 -7.38 20.44 19.28
CA LEU A 175 -8.02 20.16 20.56
C LEU A 175 -7.07 20.39 21.73
N LEU A 176 -5.84 19.84 21.64
CA LEU A 176 -4.86 19.86 22.73
C LEU A 176 -4.07 21.17 22.85
N TYR A 177 -3.88 21.88 21.74
CA TYR A 177 -3.04 23.09 21.66
C TYR A 177 -3.82 24.31 21.15
N TYR A 178 -5.11 24.40 21.47
CA TYR A 178 -6.01 25.40 20.90
C TYR A 178 -5.53 26.86 21.10
N GLU A 179 -5.15 27.23 22.32
CA GLU A 179 -4.69 28.59 22.65
C GLU A 179 -3.35 28.93 21.98
N GLU A 180 -2.44 27.95 21.88
CA GLU A 180 -1.18 28.12 21.18
C GLU A 180 -1.41 28.30 19.67
N MET A 181 -2.30 27.50 19.08
CA MET A 181 -2.69 27.64 17.68
C MET A 181 -3.33 29.01 17.43
N LEU A 182 -4.21 29.49 18.31
CA LEU A 182 -4.84 30.81 18.18
C LEU A 182 -3.85 31.96 18.33
N SER A 183 -2.87 31.87 19.22
CA SER A 183 -1.86 32.92 19.40
C SER A 183 -0.86 32.96 18.26
N THR A 184 -0.39 31.80 17.79
CA THR A 184 0.63 31.70 16.74
C THR A 184 0.08 31.75 15.32
N LYS A 185 -1.22 31.47 15.14
CA LYS A 185 -1.89 31.26 13.84
C LYS A 185 -1.23 30.18 12.99
N LYS A 186 -0.64 29.17 13.62
CA LYS A 186 0.09 28.08 12.96
C LYS A 186 -0.39 26.71 13.43
N LEU A 187 -0.56 25.81 12.47
CA LEU A 187 -0.64 24.38 12.72
C LEU A 187 0.78 23.81 12.65
N LYS A 188 1.23 23.19 13.74
CA LYS A 188 2.58 22.60 13.82
C LYS A 188 2.59 21.13 13.40
N ILE A 189 1.47 20.44 13.60
CA ILE A 189 1.27 19.04 13.24
C ILE A 189 0.02 18.97 12.37
N THR A 190 0.18 18.48 11.13
CA THR A 190 -0.93 18.40 10.17
C THR A 190 -1.07 17.02 9.52
N SER A 191 -0.16 16.09 9.82
CA SER A 191 -0.17 14.77 9.20
C SER A 191 0.48 13.66 10.04
N ILE A 192 0.27 12.39 9.67
CA ILE A 192 1.07 11.26 10.20
C ILE A 192 2.56 11.51 9.94
N GLY A 193 2.94 12.11 8.81
CA GLY A 193 4.35 12.41 8.50
C GLY A 193 4.99 13.31 9.56
N ASP A 194 4.27 14.35 9.99
CA ASP A 194 4.73 15.25 11.06
C ASP A 194 4.76 14.56 12.43
N LEU A 195 3.87 13.58 12.65
CA LEU A 195 3.79 12.78 13.88
C LEU A 195 4.95 11.80 14.01
N LEU A 196 5.41 11.24 12.89
CA LEU A 196 6.54 10.33 12.79
C LEU A 196 7.90 11.07 12.83
N ASP A 197 7.90 12.39 12.66
CA ASP A 197 9.11 13.21 12.67
C ASP A 197 9.61 13.48 14.09
N SER A 198 10.79 12.93 14.41
CA SER A 198 11.50 13.11 15.69
C SER A 198 11.75 14.58 16.08
N ARG A 199 11.75 15.51 15.11
CA ARG A 199 11.95 16.95 15.40
C ARG A 199 10.80 17.55 16.22
N ASN A 200 9.65 16.88 16.27
CA ASN A 200 8.44 17.37 16.93
C ASN A 200 8.11 16.65 18.26
N ASP A 201 9.00 15.81 18.80
CA ASP A 201 8.74 14.88 19.90
C ASP A 201 7.97 15.44 21.12
N LYS A 202 8.28 16.68 21.53
CA LYS A 202 7.58 17.30 22.67
C LYS A 202 6.11 17.59 22.39
N ILE A 203 5.78 18.00 21.15
CA ILE A 203 4.40 18.34 20.75
C ILE A 203 3.66 17.07 20.35
N THR A 204 4.33 16.14 19.67
CA THR A 204 3.73 14.91 19.17
C THR A 204 3.39 13.94 20.29
N LYS A 205 4.09 13.96 21.43
CA LYS A 205 3.80 13.06 22.55
C LYS A 205 2.33 13.08 22.98
N LEU A 206 1.77 14.25 23.31
CA LEU A 206 0.37 14.32 23.76
C LEU A 206 -0.62 13.88 22.67
N ILE A 207 -0.30 14.13 21.39
CA ILE A 207 -1.13 13.68 20.27
C ILE A 207 -1.05 12.16 20.15
N LYS A 208 0.16 11.58 20.23
CA LYS A 208 0.40 10.14 20.20
C LYS A 208 -0.34 9.43 21.32
N ASP A 209 -0.27 9.97 22.54
CA ASP A 209 -0.99 9.44 23.70
C ASP A 209 -2.52 9.50 23.47
N TYR A 210 -3.04 10.62 22.96
CA TYR A 210 -4.49 10.79 22.71
C TYR A 210 -5.04 9.83 21.65
N ILE A 211 -4.29 9.60 20.57
CA ILE A 211 -4.71 8.70 19.49
C ILE A 211 -4.32 7.23 19.74
N ASN A 212 -3.78 6.92 20.92
CA ASN A 212 -3.24 5.61 21.26
C ASN A 212 -2.25 5.08 20.20
N TYR A 213 -1.29 5.92 19.83
CA TYR A 213 -0.35 5.67 18.73
C TYR A 213 0.36 4.33 18.88
N ASP A 214 0.82 3.96 20.09
CA ASP A 214 1.60 2.73 20.29
C ASP A 214 0.82 1.49 19.83
N THR A 215 -0.50 1.45 20.10
CA THR A 215 -1.40 0.37 19.67
C THR A 215 -1.55 0.31 18.15
N HIS A 216 -1.54 1.46 17.47
CA HIS A 216 -1.81 1.57 16.02
C HIS A 216 -0.55 1.92 15.21
N SER A 217 0.63 1.87 15.81
CA SER A 217 1.88 2.39 15.25
C SER A 217 2.23 1.72 13.93
N GLU A 218 2.18 0.38 13.89
CA GLU A 218 2.42 -0.41 12.69
C GLU A 218 1.45 -0.03 11.56
N PHE A 219 0.15 0.06 11.85
CA PHE A 219 -0.85 0.48 10.87
C PHE A 219 -0.55 1.88 10.30
N LEU A 220 -0.26 2.85 11.18
CA LEU A 220 0.00 4.23 10.81
C LEU A 220 1.28 4.37 9.98
N GLU A 221 2.32 3.60 10.29
CA GLU A 221 3.56 3.54 9.52
C GLU A 221 3.33 2.91 8.14
N ILE A 222 2.60 1.79 8.08
CA ILE A 222 2.27 1.10 6.83
C ILE A 222 1.45 1.98 5.92
N ILE A 223 0.35 2.58 6.39
CA ILE A 223 -0.51 3.40 5.52
C ILE A 223 0.24 4.65 5.04
N ASN A 224 1.13 5.23 5.86
CA ASN A 224 1.98 6.33 5.45
C ASN A 224 2.99 5.89 4.37
N SER A 225 3.59 4.70 4.50
CA SER A 225 4.52 4.15 3.51
C SER A 225 3.83 3.85 2.18
N ILE A 226 2.70 3.14 2.20
CA ILE A 226 1.91 2.80 0.99
C ILE A 226 1.50 4.08 0.26
N HIS A 227 0.91 5.05 0.98
CA HIS A 227 0.47 6.31 0.38
C HIS A 227 1.63 7.10 -0.24
N ASN A 228 2.77 7.18 0.46
CA ASN A 228 3.94 7.86 -0.08
C ASN A 228 4.46 7.15 -1.33
N SER A 229 4.41 5.82 -1.36
CA SER A 229 4.82 5.07 -2.53
C SER A 229 3.93 5.33 -3.74
N MET A 230 2.61 5.22 -3.57
CA MET A 230 1.63 5.53 -4.63
C MET A 230 1.77 6.97 -5.17
N LYS A 231 2.14 7.92 -4.30
CA LYS A 231 2.27 9.33 -4.66
C LYS A 231 3.58 9.68 -5.37
N HIS A 232 4.70 9.05 -4.99
CA HIS A 232 6.03 9.51 -5.36
C HIS A 232 6.83 8.54 -6.23
N ASP A 233 6.52 7.24 -6.19
CA ASP A 233 7.23 6.25 -6.98
C ASP A 233 6.62 6.10 -8.38
N ILE A 234 7.49 5.85 -9.36
CA ILE A 234 7.09 5.68 -10.77
C ILE A 234 6.63 4.24 -11.09
N PHE A 235 6.75 3.32 -10.13
CA PHE A 235 6.60 1.87 -10.36
C PHE A 235 5.15 1.39 -10.35
N SER A 236 4.17 2.26 -10.15
CA SER A 236 2.75 1.87 -10.11
C SER A 236 2.34 1.10 -11.37
N SER A 237 2.88 1.44 -12.55
CA SER A 237 2.64 0.74 -13.82
C SER A 237 3.02 -0.74 -13.78
N GLU A 238 4.10 -1.09 -13.07
CA GLU A 238 4.63 -2.45 -12.99
C GLU A 238 3.70 -3.38 -12.18
N THR A 239 2.84 -2.81 -11.35
CA THR A 239 1.96 -3.57 -10.44
C THR A 239 0.51 -3.67 -10.93
N VAL A 240 0.18 -3.03 -12.05
CA VAL A 240 -1.22 -2.92 -12.55
C VAL A 240 -1.87 -4.28 -12.79
N THR A 241 -1.10 -5.24 -13.30
CA THR A 241 -1.58 -6.59 -13.64
C THR A 241 -1.38 -7.61 -12.52
N ILE A 242 -0.85 -7.18 -11.37
CA ILE A 242 -0.59 -8.05 -10.22
C ILE A 242 -1.78 -7.99 -9.27
N PHE A 243 -2.37 -9.14 -8.99
CA PHE A 243 -3.53 -9.30 -8.11
C PHE A 243 -3.26 -10.36 -7.04
N GLY A 244 -3.89 -10.21 -5.88
CA GLY A 244 -3.94 -11.28 -4.90
C GLY A 244 -4.67 -12.50 -5.44
N GLU A 245 -4.20 -13.69 -5.08
CA GLU A 245 -4.75 -14.94 -5.58
C GLU A 245 -6.18 -15.19 -5.06
N SER A 246 -6.42 -14.89 -3.78
CA SER A 246 -7.69 -15.21 -3.10
C SER A 246 -8.51 -13.99 -2.70
N TYR A 247 -7.87 -12.84 -2.50
CA TYR A 247 -8.53 -11.63 -2.01
C TYR A 247 -7.86 -10.36 -2.57
N PRO A 248 -8.57 -9.21 -2.56
CA PRO A 248 -8.00 -7.93 -2.96
C PRO A 248 -6.71 -7.60 -2.19
N THR A 249 -5.68 -7.16 -2.91
CA THR A 249 -4.40 -6.75 -2.34
C THR A 249 -3.99 -5.36 -2.80
N ILE A 250 -3.39 -4.61 -1.88
CA ILE A 250 -2.69 -3.37 -2.16
C ILE A 250 -1.25 -3.75 -2.50
N ILE A 251 -0.86 -3.51 -3.76
CA ILE A 251 0.47 -3.82 -4.25
C ILE A 251 1.11 -2.53 -4.76
N THR A 252 2.29 -2.20 -4.24
CA THR A 252 3.11 -1.09 -4.72
C THR A 252 4.59 -1.35 -4.47
N LEU A 253 5.45 -0.70 -5.25
CA LEU A 253 6.91 -0.80 -5.17
C LEU A 253 7.45 0.55 -4.73
N GLN A 254 8.21 0.56 -3.62
CA GLN A 254 8.73 1.77 -3.03
C GLN A 254 10.25 1.86 -3.11
N ALA A 255 10.76 2.94 -3.70
CA ALA A 255 12.17 3.31 -3.63
C ALA A 255 12.35 4.45 -2.63
N ASN A 256 12.73 4.11 -1.39
CA ASN A 256 12.94 5.12 -0.36
C ASN A 256 14.03 6.12 -0.78
N TRP A 257 13.64 7.40 -0.86
CA TRP A 257 14.48 8.50 -1.34
C TRP A 257 15.10 8.24 -2.72
N GLY A 258 14.41 7.47 -3.58
CA GLY A 258 14.89 7.11 -4.91
C GLY A 258 16.03 6.09 -4.92
N ASN A 259 16.32 5.41 -3.79
CA ASN A 259 17.33 4.36 -3.75
C ASN A 259 16.84 3.10 -4.46
N LEU A 260 17.28 2.93 -5.71
CA LEU A 260 16.86 1.80 -6.53
C LEU A 260 17.55 0.48 -6.16
N ASN A 261 18.60 0.49 -5.34
CA ASN A 261 19.28 -0.74 -4.92
C ASN A 261 18.45 -1.56 -3.93
N LYS A 262 17.50 -0.90 -3.24
CA LYS A 262 16.65 -1.52 -2.23
C LYS A 262 15.21 -1.07 -2.43
N ILE A 263 14.38 -1.99 -2.90
CA ILE A 263 12.97 -1.76 -3.14
C ILE A 263 12.15 -2.46 -2.06
N LYS A 264 11.19 -1.74 -1.49
CA LYS A 264 10.16 -2.38 -0.66
C LYS A 264 8.99 -2.77 -1.54
N TYR A 265 8.65 -4.05 -1.54
CA TYR A 265 7.47 -4.58 -2.19
C TYR A 265 6.34 -4.64 -1.17
N HIS A 266 5.49 -3.62 -1.18
CA HIS A 266 4.29 -3.59 -0.36
C HIS A 266 3.27 -4.55 -0.97
N ASN A 267 2.94 -5.61 -0.25
CA ASN A 267 1.91 -6.58 -0.63
C ASN A 267 1.01 -6.75 0.57
N HIS A 268 -0.08 -5.99 0.64
CA HIS A 268 -0.96 -6.01 1.81
C HIS A 268 -2.33 -6.54 1.42
N SER A 269 -2.92 -7.37 2.27
CA SER A 269 -4.37 -7.62 2.17
C SER A 269 -5.11 -6.30 2.30
N TYR A 270 -5.92 -5.97 1.29
CA TYR A 270 -6.76 -4.77 1.33
C TYR A 270 -7.66 -4.79 2.57
N GLY A 271 -8.19 -5.97 2.92
CA GLY A 271 -9.07 -6.12 4.06
C GLY A 271 -8.39 -5.83 5.40
N GLN A 272 -7.12 -6.22 5.54
CA GLN A 272 -6.32 -5.92 6.74
C GLN A 272 -6.09 -4.41 6.90
N ILE A 273 -5.90 -3.67 5.81
CA ILE A 273 -5.80 -2.20 5.86
C ILE A 273 -7.13 -1.55 6.28
N ILE A 274 -8.27 -2.04 5.79
CA ILE A 274 -9.59 -1.57 6.23
C ILE A 274 -9.82 -1.88 7.71
N LEU A 275 -9.47 -3.07 8.19
CA LEU A 275 -9.58 -3.44 9.60
C LEU A 275 -8.67 -2.60 10.49
N GLY A 276 -7.42 -2.34 10.08
CA GLY A 276 -6.50 -1.46 10.80
C GLY A 276 -7.08 -0.06 10.95
N PHE A 277 -7.66 0.48 9.88
CA PHE A 277 -8.32 1.78 9.94
C PHE A 277 -9.58 1.75 10.82
N SER A 278 -10.38 0.69 10.73
CA SER A 278 -11.57 0.49 11.57
C SER A 278 -11.21 0.48 13.06
N ASN A 279 -10.21 -0.29 13.45
CA ASN A 279 -9.72 -0.37 14.82
C ASN A 279 -9.23 0.98 15.34
N PHE A 280 -8.46 1.71 14.51
CA PHE A 280 -8.01 3.06 14.83
C PHE A 280 -9.19 4.02 15.08
N LEU A 281 -10.19 4.03 14.20
CA LEU A 281 -11.37 4.89 14.37
C LEU A 281 -12.17 4.54 15.62
N LEU A 282 -12.42 3.24 15.85
CA LEU A 282 -13.18 2.77 17.01
C LEU A 282 -12.51 3.18 18.32
N ASP A 283 -11.20 3.03 18.42
CA ASP A 283 -10.43 3.40 19.60
C ASP A 283 -10.41 4.93 19.81
N LEU A 284 -10.13 5.70 18.76
CA LEU A 284 -10.13 7.16 18.82
C LEU A 284 -11.47 7.73 19.30
N PHE A 285 -12.58 7.22 18.75
CA PHE A 285 -13.92 7.69 19.12
C PHE A 285 -14.44 7.11 20.44
N ALA A 286 -13.93 5.96 20.88
CA ALA A 286 -14.19 5.46 22.23
C ALA A 286 -13.51 6.33 23.29
N ASN A 287 -12.28 6.77 23.04
CA ASN A 287 -11.53 7.64 23.94
C ASN A 287 -12.15 9.03 24.07
N SER A 288 -12.82 9.54 23.03
CA SER A 288 -13.47 10.85 23.08
C SER A 288 -14.75 10.95 23.91
N ILE A 289 -15.32 9.82 24.32
CA ILE A 289 -16.46 9.78 25.25
C ILE A 289 -15.98 9.99 26.70
N LYS A 290 -14.68 9.80 26.97
CA LYS A 290 -14.03 10.13 28.24
C LYS A 290 -13.46 11.55 28.11
N GLU A 291 -14.29 12.57 28.32
CA GLU A 291 -13.73 13.93 28.43
C GLU A 291 -12.65 13.93 29.54
N PRO A 292 -11.47 14.54 29.30
CA PRO A 292 -10.57 14.84 30.40
C PRO A 292 -11.28 15.88 31.26
N GLU A 293 -11.64 15.49 32.49
CA GLU A 293 -12.05 16.43 33.54
C GLU A 293 -10.96 17.51 33.66
N ASN A 294 -11.28 18.71 33.20
CA ASN A 294 -10.59 19.95 33.56
C ASN A 294 -11.50 20.75 34.48
#